data_AF-A0A844BVW6-F1
#
_entry.id   AF-A0A844BVW6-F1
#
_cell.length_a   1.000
_cell.length_b   1.000
_cell.length_c   1.000
_cell.angle_alpha   90.00
_cell.angle_beta   90.00
_cell.angle_gamma   90.00
#
_symmetry.space_group_name_H-M   'P 1'
#
loop_
_entity.id
_entity.type
_entity.pdbx_description
1 polymer ?
#
loop_
_entity_poly.entity_id
_entity_poly.type
_entity_poly.pdbx_seq_one_letter_code
_entity_poly.pdbx_strand_id
1 'polypeptide(L)'
;MEVFNTYLNNIFAAYQETEQALRLKESLLMTMEEKYRDLTLEGLSHDAAVGKVMSEFGTIDELADELVLKERTTEDKLSAKDEEIIEEYQLFMKDYSMKFAATIALLILPLVITIVLRQWGGGIVAGIGF
;
A
#
# COMPACT_ATOMS: atom_id res chain seq x y z
N MET A 1 6.79 10.99 -31.44
CA MET A 1 7.03 11.58 -30.11
C MET A 1 6.10 12.77 -29.82
N GLU A 2 5.96 13.76 -30.72
CA GLU A 2 5.00 14.87 -30.50
C GLU A 2 3.56 14.42 -30.25
N VAL A 3 3.09 13.36 -30.93
CA VAL A 3 1.71 12.86 -30.80
C VAL A 3 1.37 12.43 -29.36
N PHE A 4 2.26 11.71 -28.68
CA PHE A 4 2.07 11.32 -27.27
C PHE A 4 2.13 12.52 -26.35
N ASN A 5 3.02 13.47 -26.63
CA ASN A 5 3.15 14.68 -25.83
C ASN A 5 1.88 15.53 -25.90
N THR A 6 1.35 15.76 -27.10
CA THR A 6 0.08 16.47 -27.31
C THR A 6 -1.09 15.77 -26.62
N TYR A 7 -1.16 14.44 -26.70
CA TYR A 7 -2.20 13.66 -26.03
C TYR A 7 -2.15 13.82 -24.50
N LEU A 8 -0.98 13.63 -23.89
CA LEU A 8 -0.80 13.83 -22.46
C LEU A 8 -1.00 15.29 -22.04
N ASN A 9 -0.60 16.27 -22.87
CA ASN A 9 -0.88 17.67 -22.62
C ASN A 9 -2.38 17.94 -22.50
N ASN A 10 -3.20 17.32 -23.35
CA ASN A 10 -4.65 17.46 -23.28
C ASN A 10 -5.24 16.84 -22.01
N ILE A 11 -4.74 15.67 -21.57
CA ILE A 11 -5.17 15.06 -20.31
C ILE A 11 -4.83 15.97 -19.13
N PHE A 12 -3.59 16.47 -19.08
CA PHE A 12 -3.10 17.29 -17.97
C PHE A 12 -3.56 18.74 -18.05
N ALA A 13 -4.17 19.20 -19.15
CA ALA A 13 -4.64 20.58 -19.32
C ALA A 13 -5.72 20.99 -18.31
N ALA A 14 -6.48 20.02 -17.77
CA ALA A 14 -7.48 20.25 -16.74
C ALA A 14 -6.89 20.32 -15.31
N TYR A 15 -5.60 20.04 -15.13
CA TYR A 15 -4.93 19.91 -13.84
C TYR A 15 -4.00 21.07 -13.56
N GLN A 16 -3.75 21.34 -12.28
CA GLN A 16 -2.73 22.31 -11.89
C GLN A 16 -1.34 21.73 -12.19
N GLU A 17 -0.44 22.56 -12.71
CA GLU A 17 0.97 22.18 -12.95
C GLU A 17 1.73 22.06 -11.61
N THR A 18 1.47 20.97 -10.88
CA THR A 18 2.24 20.59 -9.70
C THR A 18 3.44 19.74 -10.10
N GLU A 19 4.48 19.71 -9.26
CA GLU A 19 5.67 18.88 -9.51
C GLU A 19 5.31 17.39 -9.62
N GLN A 20 4.30 16.93 -8.88
CA GLN A 20 3.82 15.56 -8.91
C GLN A 20 3.11 15.24 -10.23
N ALA A 21 2.26 16.15 -10.72
CA ALA A 21 1.58 16.01 -12.01
C ALA A 21 2.59 15.95 -13.16
N LEU A 22 3.64 16.78 -13.12
CA LEU A 22 4.72 16.78 -14.12
C LEU A 22 5.50 15.46 -14.12
N ARG A 23 5.87 14.94 -12.94
CA ARG A 23 6.55 13.64 -12.82
C ARG A 23 5.68 12.49 -13.35
N LEU A 24 4.39 12.53 -13.07
CA LEU A 24 3.45 11.51 -13.53
C LEU A 24 3.26 11.55 -15.05
N LYS A 25 3.14 12.76 -15.63
CA LYS A 25 3.12 12.97 -17.07
C LYS A 25 4.38 12.43 -17.76
N GLU A 26 5.55 12.67 -17.18
CA GLU A 26 6.83 12.16 -17.70
C GLU A 26 6.91 10.63 -17.63
N SER A 27 6.46 10.03 -16.52
CA SER A 27 6.36 8.57 -16.38
C SER A 27 5.43 7.96 -17.43
N LEU A 28 4.25 8.54 -17.66
CA LEU A 28 3.30 8.06 -18.65
C LEU A 28 3.86 8.18 -20.07
N LEU A 29 4.54 9.29 -20.37
CA LEU A 29 5.20 9.49 -21.66
C LEU A 29 6.26 8.41 -21.90
N MET A 30 7.11 8.14 -20.90
CA MET A 30 8.13 7.10 -21.00
C MET A 30 7.52 5.72 -21.27
N THR A 31 6.43 5.36 -20.58
CA THR A 31 5.73 4.08 -20.81
C THR A 31 5.12 4.00 -22.21
N MET A 32 4.52 5.08 -22.71
CA MET A 32 3.99 5.14 -24.08
C MET A 32 5.10 4.96 -25.11
N GLU A 33 6.23 5.64 -24.92
CA GLU A 33 7.39 5.56 -25.83
C GLU A 33 8.04 4.18 -25.82
N GLU A 34 8.11 3.53 -24.65
CA GLU A 34 8.56 2.15 -24.50
C GLU A 34 7.65 1.18 -25.24
N LYS A 35 6.34 1.22 -25.00
CA LYS A 35 5.39 0.35 -25.74
C LYS A 35 5.43 0.60 -27.24
N TYR A 36 5.50 1.86 -27.65
CA TYR A 36 5.62 2.21 -29.06
C TYR A 36 6.87 1.57 -29.68
N ARG A 37 8.01 1.67 -29.00
CA ARG A 37 9.26 1.05 -29.43
C ARG A 37 9.11 -0.47 -29.54
N ASP A 38 8.53 -1.12 -28.54
CA ASP A 38 8.33 -2.57 -28.54
C ASP A 38 7.47 -3.02 -29.73
N LEU A 39 6.37 -2.32 -30.01
CA LEU A 39 5.51 -2.60 -31.16
C LEU A 39 6.22 -2.40 -32.50
N THR A 40 7.08 -1.37 -32.61
CA THR A 40 7.89 -1.19 -33.82
C THR A 40 8.95 -2.29 -33.99
N LEU A 41 9.50 -2.82 -32.88
CA LEU A 41 10.41 -3.96 -32.91
C LEU A 41 9.69 -5.26 -33.29
N GLU A 42 8.43 -5.42 -32.91
CA GLU A 42 7.54 -6.50 -33.36
C GLU A 42 7.17 -6.40 -34.85
N GLY A 43 7.56 -5.32 -35.54
CA GLY A 43 7.35 -5.11 -36.96
C GLY A 43 6.07 -4.36 -37.32
N LEU A 44 5.37 -3.73 -36.35
CA LEU A 44 4.26 -2.84 -36.67
C LEU A 44 4.76 -1.54 -37.31
N SER A 45 4.03 -1.06 -38.31
CA SER A 45 4.27 0.27 -38.89
C SER A 45 4.09 1.39 -37.86
N HIS A 46 4.75 2.53 -38.07
CA HIS A 46 4.68 3.70 -37.19
C HIS A 46 3.24 4.07 -36.80
N ASP A 47 2.37 4.23 -37.80
CA ASP A 47 0.99 4.67 -37.58
C ASP A 47 0.15 3.63 -36.84
N ALA A 48 0.38 2.33 -37.14
CA ALA A 48 -0.29 1.24 -36.43
C ALA A 48 0.18 1.12 -34.98
N ALA A 49 1.47 1.30 -34.71
CA ALA A 49 2.02 1.29 -33.36
C ALA A 49 1.48 2.47 -32.53
N VAL A 50 1.46 3.67 -33.10
CA VAL A 50 0.87 4.87 -32.45
C VAL A 50 -0.61 4.63 -32.14
N GLY A 51 -1.39 4.14 -33.10
CA GLY A 51 -2.82 3.85 -32.90
C GLY A 51 -3.07 2.80 -31.83
N LYS A 52 -2.25 1.74 -31.79
CA LYS A 52 -2.36 0.67 -30.78
C LYS A 52 -2.01 1.19 -29.38
N VAL A 53 -0.91 1.94 -29.23
CA VAL A 53 -0.55 2.57 -27.95
C VAL A 53 -1.67 3.49 -27.46
N MET A 54 -2.18 4.38 -28.32
CA MET A 54 -3.29 5.26 -27.93
C MET A 54 -4.54 4.49 -27.48
N SER A 55 -4.87 3.39 -28.16
CA SER A 55 -6.03 2.57 -27.81
C SER A 55 -5.85 1.77 -26.53
N GLU A 56 -4.65 1.34 -26.19
CA GLU A 56 -4.38 0.57 -24.96
C GLU A 56 -4.41 1.44 -23.70
N PHE A 57 -4.11 2.73 -23.84
CA PHE A 57 -4.13 3.68 -22.74
C PHE A 57 -5.55 4.21 -22.45
N GLY A 58 -6.47 4.15 -23.42
CA GLY A 58 -7.88 4.49 -23.23
C GLY A 58 -8.23 5.92 -23.63
N THR A 59 -9.44 6.34 -23.28
CA THR A 59 -9.90 7.70 -23.62
C THR A 59 -9.33 8.75 -22.66
N ILE A 60 -9.23 9.99 -23.14
CA ILE A 60 -8.74 11.13 -22.36
C ILE A 60 -9.53 11.28 -21.04
N ASP A 61 -10.84 11.09 -21.10
CA ASP A 61 -11.74 11.20 -19.94
C ASP A 61 -11.49 10.09 -18.90
N GLU A 62 -11.30 8.84 -19.35
CA GLU A 62 -11.03 7.69 -18.46
C GLU A 62 -9.68 7.82 -17.74
N LEU A 63 -8.63 8.20 -18.48
CA LEU A 63 -7.30 8.45 -17.91
C LEU A 63 -7.30 9.65 -16.98
N ALA A 64 -8.01 10.72 -17.33
CA ALA A 64 -8.16 11.88 -16.47
C ALA A 64 -8.78 11.46 -15.13
N ASP A 65 -9.92 10.76 -15.12
CA ASP A 65 -10.57 10.33 -13.89
C ASP A 65 -9.64 9.48 -13.00
N GLU A 66 -8.86 8.56 -13.58
CA GLU A 66 -7.87 7.77 -12.83
C GLU A 66 -6.75 8.64 -12.24
N LEU A 67 -6.33 9.69 -12.95
CA LEU A 67 -5.36 10.67 -12.47
C LEU A 67 -5.90 11.56 -11.34
N VAL A 68 -7.16 12.03 -11.41
CA VAL A 68 -7.82 12.75 -10.29
C VAL A 68 -7.82 11.87 -9.03
N LEU A 69 -8.19 10.60 -9.18
CA LEU A 69 -8.22 9.65 -8.06
C LEU A 69 -6.81 9.44 -7.49
N LYS A 70 -5.79 9.38 -8.36
CA LYS A 70 -4.40 9.26 -7.94
C LYS A 70 -3.95 10.52 -7.20
N GLU A 71 -4.18 11.73 -7.69
CA GLU A 71 -3.82 12.99 -7.00
C GLU A 71 -4.45 13.11 -5.61
N ARG A 72 -5.74 12.77 -5.48
CA ARG A 72 -6.42 12.71 -4.16
C ARG A 72 -5.78 11.71 -3.21
N THR A 73 -5.15 10.66 -3.75
CA THR A 73 -4.42 9.66 -2.97
C THR A 73 -2.97 10.09 -2.72
N THR A 74 -2.35 10.87 -3.62
CA THR A 74 -0.96 11.32 -3.47
C THR A 74 -0.81 12.44 -2.44
N GLU A 75 -1.83 13.29 -2.25
CA GLU A 75 -1.88 14.20 -1.09
C GLU A 75 -1.80 13.44 0.26
N ASP A 76 -2.24 12.17 0.28
CA ASP A 76 -2.21 11.28 1.45
C ASP A 76 -0.93 10.40 1.51
N LYS A 77 -0.09 10.38 0.46
CA LYS A 77 1.06 9.46 0.34
C LYS A 77 2.43 10.11 0.15
N LEU A 78 2.53 11.44 0.08
CA LEU A 78 3.84 12.14 -0.02
C LEU A 78 4.47 12.50 1.33
N SER A 79 4.25 11.68 2.36
CA SER A 79 4.93 11.83 3.64
C SER A 79 5.92 10.67 3.77
N ALA A 80 7.21 10.82 3.47
CA ALA A 80 8.22 11.39 4.37
C ALA A 80 8.08 10.99 5.86
N LYS A 81 6.86 10.84 6.39
CA LYS A 81 6.50 10.17 7.64
C LYS A 81 6.78 8.68 7.68
N ASP A 82 6.78 7.96 6.56
CA ASP A 82 6.87 6.49 6.62
C ASP A 82 8.20 6.01 7.22
N GLU A 83 9.32 6.69 6.95
CA GLU A 83 10.64 6.28 7.45
C GLU A 83 10.86 6.65 8.94
N GLU A 84 10.37 7.83 9.37
CA GLU A 84 10.42 8.29 10.77
C GLU A 84 9.45 7.50 11.67
N ILE A 85 8.25 7.18 11.19
CA ILE A 85 7.28 6.35 11.90
C ILE A 85 7.80 4.92 12.05
N ILE A 86 8.45 4.35 11.02
CA ILE A 86 9.02 3.00 11.13
C ILE A 86 10.15 2.95 12.17
N GLU A 87 11.02 3.96 12.26
CA GLU A 87 12.05 4.04 13.31
C GLU A 87 11.46 4.20 14.72
N GLU A 88 10.44 5.05 14.89
CA GLU A 88 9.75 5.23 16.16
C GLU A 88 9.07 3.93 16.63
N TYR A 89 8.44 3.17 15.73
CA TYR A 89 7.85 1.86 16.02
C TYR A 89 8.88 0.80 16.40
N GLN A 90 10.07 0.80 15.78
CA GLN A 90 11.14 -0.14 16.09
C GLN A 90 11.75 0.09 17.48
N LEU A 91 11.90 1.35 17.88
CA LEU A 91 12.36 1.73 19.23
C LEU A 91 11.28 1.43 20.29
N PHE A 92 10.00 1.62 19.96
CA PHE A 92 8.90 1.38 20.91
C PHE A 92 8.64 -0.12 21.17
N MET A 93 8.82 -0.99 20.17
CA MET A 93 8.50 -2.42 20.30
C MET A 93 9.52 -3.23 21.11
N LYS A 94 10.78 -2.79 21.18
CA LYS A 94 11.85 -3.53 21.88
C LYS A 94 11.63 -3.62 23.39
N ASP A 95 11.07 -2.58 24.01
CA ASP A 95 10.88 -2.51 25.47
C ASP A 95 9.47 -2.89 25.95
N TYR A 96 8.48 -2.94 25.05
CA TYR A 96 7.09 -3.25 25.41
C TYR A 96 6.79 -4.76 25.50
N SER A 97 7.53 -5.61 24.78
CA SER A 97 7.29 -7.06 24.72
C SER A 97 7.38 -7.75 26.09
N MET A 98 8.32 -7.34 26.93
CA MET A 98 8.55 -7.95 28.24
C MET A 98 7.45 -7.60 29.26
N LYS A 99 6.85 -6.40 29.16
CA LYS A 99 5.76 -5.97 30.04
C LYS A 99 4.43 -6.61 29.65
N PHE A 100 4.15 -6.76 28.36
CA PHE A 100 2.95 -7.46 27.89
C PHE A 100 2.96 -8.95 28.28
N ALA A 101 4.10 -9.63 28.12
CA ALA A 101 4.24 -11.03 28.52
C ALA A 101 4.00 -11.23 30.03
N ALA A 102 4.56 -10.36 30.87
CA ALA A 102 4.35 -10.42 32.32
C ALA A 102 2.87 -10.22 32.70
N THR A 103 2.18 -9.30 32.03
CA THR A 103 0.76 -9.00 32.30
C THR A 103 -0.13 -10.19 31.93
N ILE A 104 0.11 -10.80 30.76
CA ILE A 104 -0.63 -11.98 30.30
C ILE A 104 -0.36 -13.18 31.22
N ALA A 105 0.89 -13.39 31.64
CA ALA A 105 1.24 -14.44 32.58
C ALA A 105 0.53 -14.25 33.94
N LEU A 106 0.45 -13.02 34.45
CA LEU A 106 -0.19 -12.71 35.73
C LEU A 106 -1.71 -12.89 35.70
N LEU A 107 -2.36 -12.76 34.53
CA LEU A 107 -3.77 -13.08 34.33
C LEU A 107 -4.05 -14.59 34.27
N ILE A 108 -3.16 -15.36 33.63
CA ILE A 108 -3.36 -16.80 33.40
C ILE A 108 -2.97 -17.63 34.64
N LEU A 109 -1.96 -17.20 35.39
CA LEU A 109 -1.44 -17.91 36.58
C LEU A 109 -2.52 -18.22 37.63
N PRO A 110 -3.40 -17.28 38.06
CA PRO A 110 -4.45 -17.58 39.04
C PRO A 110 -5.49 -18.57 38.50
N LEU A 111 -5.81 -18.55 37.20
CA LEU A 111 -6.72 -19.52 36.59
C LEU A 111 -6.13 -20.94 36.66
N VAL A 112 -4.84 -21.10 36.32
CA VAL A 112 -4.16 -22.39 36.40
C VAL A 112 -4.09 -22.89 37.84
N ILE A 113 -3.81 -22.02 38.82
CA ILE A 113 -3.78 -22.39 40.25
C ILE A 113 -5.14 -22.91 40.71
N THR A 114 -6.25 -22.28 40.33
CA THR A 114 -7.59 -22.76 40.73
C THR A 114 -7.90 -24.16 40.19
N ILE A 115 -7.44 -24.48 38.97
CA ILE A 115 -7.62 -25.80 38.37
C ILE A 115 -6.77 -26.84 39.11
N VAL A 116 -5.51 -26.53 39.41
CA VAL A 116 -4.60 -27.44 40.15
C VAL A 116 -5.09 -27.67 41.58
N LEU A 117 -5.52 -26.62 42.28
CA LEU A 117 -6.12 -26.73 43.61
C LEU A 117 -7.41 -27.54 43.60
N ARG A 118 -8.20 -27.49 42.52
CA ARG A 118 -9.37 -28.37 42.38
C ARG A 118 -8.98 -29.83 42.15
N GLN A 119 -7.94 -30.08 41.37
CA GLN A 119 -7.45 -31.43 41.08
C GLN A 119 -6.83 -32.09 42.32
N TRP A 120 -6.11 -31.32 43.14
CA TRP A 120 -5.53 -31.79 44.40
C TRP A 120 -6.52 -31.74 45.58
N GLY A 121 -7.36 -30.71 45.65
CA GLY A 121 -8.34 -30.48 46.71
C GLY A 121 -9.58 -31.38 46.60
N GLY A 122 -9.86 -31.97 45.43
CA GLY A 122 -10.88 -33.00 45.28
C GLY A 122 -10.64 -34.24 46.15
N GLY A 123 -9.39 -34.50 46.57
CA GLY A 123 -9.07 -35.54 47.55
C GLY A 123 -9.34 -35.13 49.01
N ILE A 124 -9.34 -33.83 49.33
CA ILE A 124 -9.52 -33.34 50.71
C ILE A 124 -11.01 -33.15 51.02
N VAL A 125 -11.81 -32.69 50.05
CA VAL A 125 -13.27 -32.47 50.27
C VAL A 125 -14.05 -33.80 50.28
N ALA A 126 -13.51 -34.88 49.72
CA ALA A 126 -14.07 -36.23 49.86
C ALA A 126 -13.83 -36.85 51.25
N GLY A 127 -12.93 -36.28 52.07
CA GLY A 127 -12.56 -36.81 53.39
C GLY A 127 -13.22 -36.14 54.60
N ILE A 128 -13.96 -35.04 54.40
CA ILE A 128 -14.64 -34.31 55.50
C ILE A 128 -16.16 -34.29 55.26
N GLY A 129 -16.66 -35.47 54.88
CA GLY A 129 -18.08 -35.79 54.81
C GLY A 129 -18.41 -36.90 55.81
N PHE A 130 -18.22 -36.63 57.10
CA PHE A 130 -19.01 -37.18 58.20
C PHE A 130 -18.96 -36.22 59.39
#